data_AF-A0A6M1Y898-F1
#
_entry.id   AF-A0A6M1Y898-F1
#
_cell.length_a   1.000
_cell.length_b   1.000
_cell.length_c   1.000
_cell.angle_alpha   90.00
_cell.angle_beta   90.00
_cell.angle_gamma   90.00
#
_symmetry.space_group_name_H-M   'P 1'
#
loop_
_entity.id
_entity.type
_entity.pdbx_description
1 polymer ?
#
loop_
_entity_poly.entity_id
_entity_poly.type
_entity_poly.pdbx_seq_one_letter_code
_entity_poly.pdbx_strand_id
1 'polypeptide(L)'
;MAFSIMGILAVLLEVFRPVLPLLVLLLVVDAALLALVIRRREHMQFAASRRAALVVGVAAFVFSLLALPLLTGASHGSLSGALDWLALFGASIGVGIAAALLAWPLLQLALGSDRRKPMIPIE
;
A
#
# COMPACT_ATOMS: atom_id res chain seq x y z
N MET A 1 -18.09 17.09 25.57
CA MET A 1 -17.43 17.98 24.59
C MET A 1 -17.62 17.36 23.22
N ALA A 2 -18.24 18.05 22.27
CA ALA A 2 -18.37 17.52 20.91
C ALA A 2 -16.97 17.45 20.28
N PHE A 3 -16.51 16.25 19.93
CA PHE A 3 -15.25 16.04 19.23
C PHE A 3 -15.35 16.77 17.87
N SER A 4 -14.57 17.82 17.67
CA SER A 4 -14.50 18.49 16.36
C SER A 4 -13.66 17.65 15.41
N ILE A 5 -13.94 17.71 14.11
CA ILE A 5 -13.16 17.01 13.08
C ILE A 5 -11.67 17.40 13.18
N MET A 6 -11.38 18.67 13.45
CA MET A 6 -10.01 19.15 13.68
C MET A 6 -9.36 18.52 14.90
N GLY A 7 -10.11 18.28 15.97
CA GLY A 7 -9.63 17.54 17.14
C GLY A 7 -9.27 16.10 16.81
N ILE A 8 -10.09 15.40 15.99
CA ILE A 8 -9.79 14.04 15.53
C ILE A 8 -8.48 14.02 14.73
N LEU A 9 -8.33 14.94 13.78
CA LEU A 9 -7.13 15.03 12.95
C LEU A 9 -5.87 15.37 13.77
N ALA A 10 -5.99 16.24 14.78
CA ALA A 10 -4.87 16.57 15.67
C ALA A 10 -4.42 15.35 16.49
N VAL A 11 -5.36 14.58 17.03
CA VAL A 11 -5.06 13.34 17.76
C VAL A 11 -4.42 12.31 16.84
N LEU A 12 -4.98 12.10 15.64
CA LEU A 12 -4.38 11.21 14.65
C LEU A 12 -2.96 11.64 14.29
N LEU A 13 -2.75 12.93 14.03
CA LEU A 13 -1.44 13.48 13.71
C LEU A 13 -0.44 13.20 14.82
N GLU A 14 -0.82 13.42 16.08
CA GLU A 14 0.05 13.19 17.23
C GLU A 14 0.39 11.70 17.39
N VAL A 15 -0.58 10.81 17.15
CA VAL A 15 -0.36 9.35 17.16
C VAL A 15 0.60 8.91 16.05
N PHE A 16 0.46 9.45 14.84
CA PHE A 16 1.34 9.11 13.72
C PHE A 16 2.67 9.88 13.72
N ARG A 17 2.79 10.96 14.48
CA ARG A 17 3.96 11.82 14.56
C ARG A 17 5.31 11.10 14.70
N PRO A 18 5.47 10.07 15.56
CA PRO A 18 6.74 9.35 15.65
C PRO A 18 7.10 8.57 14.38
N VAL A 19 6.10 8.11 13.62
CA VAL A 19 6.31 7.34 12.38
C VAL A 19 6.24 8.19 11.11
N LEU A 20 5.80 9.46 11.21
CA LEU A 20 5.69 10.38 10.07
C LEU A 20 7.01 10.49 9.26
N PRO A 21 8.20 10.66 9.86
CA PRO A 21 9.44 10.77 9.09
C PRO A 21 9.69 9.52 8.23
N LEU A 22 9.36 8.33 8.75
CA LEU A 22 9.50 7.07 8.04
C LEU A 22 8.48 6.98 6.88
N LEU A 23 7.22 7.39 7.12
CA LEU A 23 6.20 7.43 6.07
C LEU A 23 6.56 8.42 4.95
N VAL A 24 7.10 9.59 5.30
CA VAL A 24 7.59 10.57 4.32
C VAL A 24 8.74 9.99 3.52
N LEU A 25 9.73 9.36 4.17
CA LEU A 25 10.84 8.71 3.47
C LEU A 25 10.35 7.63 2.50
N LEU A 26 9.42 6.78 2.94
CA LEU A 26 8.82 5.74 2.12
C LEU A 26 8.12 6.32 0.88
N LEU A 27 7.33 7.38 1.05
CA LEU A 27 6.67 8.08 -0.05
C LEU A 27 7.67 8.74 -1.02
N VAL A 28 8.76 9.30 -0.51
CA VAL A 28 9.82 9.89 -1.35
C VAL A 28 10.51 8.82 -2.18
N VAL A 29 10.83 7.67 -1.59
CA VAL A 29 11.43 6.53 -2.31
C VAL A 29 10.47 6.01 -3.37
N ASP A 30 9.19 5.83 -3.04
CA ASP A 30 8.17 5.37 -3.99
C ASP A 30 7.99 6.36 -5.16
N ALA A 31 7.92 7.66 -4.86
CA ALA A 31 7.86 8.70 -5.87
C ALA A 31 9.11 8.72 -6.77
N ALA A 32 10.30 8.48 -6.21
CA ALA A 32 11.54 8.38 -6.97
C ALA A 32 11.53 7.15 -7.91
N LEU A 33 11.01 6.01 -7.44
CA LEU A 33 10.84 4.81 -8.26
C LEU A 33 9.82 5.05 -9.39
N LEU A 34 8.71 5.72 -9.09
CA LEU A 34 7.72 6.10 -10.10
C LEU A 34 8.33 7.06 -11.13
N ALA A 35 9.11 8.05 -10.70
CA ALA A 35 9.82 8.94 -11.60
C ALA A 35 10.82 8.17 -12.48
N LEU A 36 11.52 7.18 -11.94
CA LEU A 36 12.43 6.31 -12.68
C LEU A 36 11.68 5.52 -13.78
N VAL A 37 10.54 4.91 -13.43
CA VAL A 37 9.64 4.22 -14.37
C VAL A 37 9.27 5.12 -15.54
N ILE A 38 8.83 6.35 -15.23
CA ILE A 38 8.40 7.32 -16.24
C ILE A 38 9.59 7.74 -17.13
N ARG A 39 10.75 8.02 -16.53
CA ARG A 39 11.96 8.46 -17.24
C ARG A 39 12.53 7.38 -18.15
N ARG A 40 12.53 6.12 -17.72
CA ARG A 40 13.09 5.02 -18.51
C ARG A 40 12.23 4.66 -19.72
N ARG A 41 11.01 5.19 -19.83
CA ARG A 41 10.05 4.86 -20.90
C ARG A 41 9.93 3.35 -21.12
N GLU A 42 10.16 2.54 -20.08
CA GLU A 42 10.05 1.09 -20.20
C GLU A 42 8.65 0.78 -20.71
N HIS A 43 8.52 -0.15 -21.66
CA HIS A 43 7.24 -0.51 -22.23
C HIS A 43 6.29 -0.86 -21.09
N MET A 44 5.40 0.08 -20.78
CA MET A 44 4.70 0.03 -19.52
C MET A 44 3.73 -1.14 -19.57
N GLN A 45 4.04 -2.24 -18.88
CA GLN A 45 3.14 -3.38 -18.76
C GLN A 45 2.03 -3.09 -17.75
N PHE A 46 1.30 -1.98 -17.97
CA PHE A 46 0.27 -1.45 -17.08
C PHE A 46 -0.74 -2.53 -16.65
N ALA A 47 -1.14 -3.41 -17.56
CA ALA A 47 -2.11 -4.45 -17.24
C ALA A 47 -1.54 -5.51 -16.28
N ALA A 48 -0.31 -5.97 -16.52
CA ALA A 48 0.33 -7.01 -15.70
C ALA A 48 0.74 -6.47 -14.33
N SER A 49 1.35 -5.29 -14.29
CA SER A 49 1.76 -4.64 -13.04
C SER A 49 0.57 -4.23 -12.19
N ARG A 50 -0.50 -3.67 -12.78
CA ARG A 50 -1.73 -3.34 -12.05
C ARG A 50 -2.36 -4.59 -11.45
N ARG A 51 -2.42 -5.70 -12.20
CA ARG A 51 -2.96 -6.97 -11.69
C ARG A 51 -2.11 -7.49 -10.53
N ALA A 52 -0.79 -7.47 -10.66
CA ALA A 52 0.12 -7.88 -9.59
C ALA A 52 -0.01 -6.97 -8.35
N ALA A 53 -0.06 -5.65 -8.53
CA ALA A 53 -0.26 -4.68 -7.46
C ALA A 53 -1.60 -4.88 -6.74
N LEU A 54 -2.67 -5.18 -7.48
CA LEU A 54 -3.97 -5.52 -6.90
C LEU A 54 -3.90 -6.81 -6.07
N VAL A 55 -3.21 -7.84 -6.54
CA VAL A 55 -3.00 -9.09 -5.77
C VAL A 55 -2.25 -8.79 -4.47
N VAL A 56 -1.18 -7.99 -4.53
CA VAL A 56 -0.45 -7.55 -3.34
C VAL A 56 -1.35 -6.77 -2.37
N GLY A 57 -2.16 -5.84 -2.89
CA GLY A 57 -3.10 -5.07 -2.08
C GLY A 57 -4.18 -5.92 -1.41
N VAL A 58 -4.75 -6.88 -2.14
CA VAL A 58 -5.74 -7.82 -1.58
C VAL A 58 -5.10 -8.72 -0.53
N ALA A 59 -3.90 -9.24 -0.79
CA ALA A 59 -3.17 -10.04 0.19
C ALA A 59 -2.86 -9.23 1.46
N ALA A 60 -2.43 -7.98 1.31
CA ALA A 60 -2.18 -7.08 2.43
C ALA A 60 -3.45 -6.74 3.22
N PHE A 61 -4.59 -6.51 2.53
CA PHE A 61 -5.89 -6.32 3.15
C PHE A 61 -6.32 -7.53 4.00
N VAL A 62 -6.25 -8.74 3.44
CA VAL A 62 -6.62 -9.97 4.15
C VAL A 62 -5.68 -10.18 5.34
N PHE A 63 -4.38 -9.99 5.12
CA PHE A 63 -3.39 -10.10 6.19
C PHE A 63 -3.66 -9.09 7.31
N SER A 64 -3.92 -7.82 7.00
CA SER A 64 -4.20 -6.80 8.01
C SER A 64 -5.51 -7.06 8.76
N LEU A 65 -6.55 -7.59 8.09
CA LEU A 65 -7.81 -7.93 8.72
C LEU A 65 -7.65 -9.00 9.82
N LEU A 66 -6.69 -9.91 9.61
CA LEU A 66 -6.35 -10.97 10.56
C LEU A 66 -5.35 -10.50 11.62
N ALA A 67 -4.35 -9.70 11.23
CA ALA A 67 -3.23 -9.36 12.08
C ALA A 67 -3.45 -8.10 12.94
N LEU A 68 -4.25 -7.12 12.49
CA LEU A 68 -4.43 -5.86 13.20
C LEU A 68 -4.95 -6.02 14.64
N PRO A 69 -5.94 -6.88 14.94
CA PRO A 69 -6.36 -7.10 16.32
C PRO A 69 -5.22 -7.65 17.19
N LEU A 70 -4.41 -8.56 16.64
CA LEU A 70 -3.27 -9.14 17.36
C LEU A 70 -2.21 -8.09 17.70
N LEU A 71 -1.96 -7.14 16.79
CA LEU A 71 -1.00 -6.05 16.99
C LEU A 71 -1.45 -5.06 18.07
N THR A 72 -2.75 -4.91 18.30
CA THR A 72 -3.31 -4.04 19.35
C THR A 72 -3.54 -4.77 20.67
N GLY A 73 -3.18 -6.05 20.76
CA GLY A 73 -3.46 -6.90 21.92
C GLY A 73 -4.93 -7.28 22.07
N ALA A 74 -5.75 -7.01 21.05
CA ALA A 74 -7.15 -7.39 20.99
C ALA A 74 -7.32 -8.77 20.32
N SER A 75 -8.48 -9.39 20.54
CA SER A 75 -8.88 -10.59 19.79
C SER A 75 -10.06 -10.26 18.87
N HIS A 76 -10.32 -11.07 17.85
CA HIS A 76 -11.56 -10.94 17.07
C HIS A 76 -12.82 -11.12 17.93
N GLY A 77 -12.73 -11.85 19.05
CA GLY A 77 -13.82 -11.97 20.03
C GLY A 77 -14.07 -10.68 20.83
N SER A 78 -13.14 -9.73 20.79
CA SER A 78 -13.28 -8.42 21.43
C SER A 78 -14.08 -7.43 20.56
N LEU A 79 -14.35 -7.77 19.29
CA LEU A 79 -15.15 -6.95 18.38
C LEU A 79 -16.64 -7.19 18.70
N SER A 80 -17.23 -6.24 19.43
CA SER A 80 -18.56 -6.39 20.03
C SER A 80 -19.68 -5.81 19.17
N GLY A 81 -19.36 -4.81 18.35
CA GLY A 81 -20.34 -4.06 17.57
C GLY A 81 -19.99 -3.90 16.09
N ALA A 82 -20.98 -3.48 15.29
CA ALA A 82 -20.80 -3.19 13.87
C ALA A 82 -19.75 -2.10 13.62
N LEU A 83 -19.62 -1.13 14.55
CA LEU A 83 -18.60 -0.09 14.46
C LEU A 83 -17.17 -0.64 14.59
N ASP A 84 -16.95 -1.64 15.45
CA ASP A 84 -15.62 -2.25 15.63
C ASP A 84 -15.19 -2.98 14.34
N TRP A 85 -16.14 -3.69 13.73
CA TRP A 85 -15.92 -4.33 12.43
C TRP A 85 -15.69 -3.31 11.31
N LEU A 86 -16.49 -2.23 11.26
CA LEU A 86 -16.29 -1.17 10.27
C LEU A 86 -14.93 -0.48 10.42
N ALA A 87 -14.47 -0.25 11.65
CA ALA A 87 -13.16 0.32 11.92
C ALA A 87 -12.04 -0.62 11.47
N LEU A 88 -12.13 -1.92 11.79
CA LEU A 88 -11.16 -2.92 11.38
C LEU A 88 -11.10 -3.08 9.85
N PHE A 89 -12.26 -3.16 9.19
CA PHE A 89 -12.34 -3.21 7.73
C PHE A 89 -11.80 -1.93 7.10
N GLY A 90 -12.17 -0.76 7.62
CA GLY A 90 -11.69 0.53 7.13
C GLY A 90 -10.17 0.65 7.21
N ALA A 91 -9.58 0.29 8.35
CA ALA A 91 -8.13 0.26 8.53
C ALA A 91 -7.47 -0.72 7.56
N SER A 92 -8.03 -1.92 7.41
CA SER A 92 -7.49 -2.96 6.52
C SER A 92 -7.54 -2.55 5.05
N ILE A 93 -8.63 -1.89 4.62
CA ILE A 93 -8.74 -1.34 3.26
C ILE A 93 -7.64 -0.29 3.02
N GLY A 94 -7.41 0.59 4.00
CA GLY A 94 -6.33 1.57 3.94
C GLY A 94 -4.96 0.90 3.74
N VAL A 95 -4.67 -0.17 4.48
CA VAL A 95 -3.42 -0.95 4.33
C VAL A 95 -3.33 -1.60 2.95
N GLY A 96 -4.40 -2.23 2.46
CA GLY A 96 -4.43 -2.87 1.14
C GLY A 96 -4.18 -1.87 0.00
N ILE A 97 -4.82 -0.69 0.05
CA ILE A 97 -4.61 0.37 -0.93
C ILE A 97 -3.17 0.89 -0.86
N ALA A 98 -2.66 1.17 0.34
CA ALA A 98 -1.30 1.65 0.52
C ALA A 98 -0.27 0.64 -0.03
N ALA A 99 -0.44 -0.65 0.28
CA ALA A 99 0.43 -1.71 -0.22
C ALA A 99 0.39 -1.83 -1.75
N ALA A 100 -0.79 -1.75 -2.37
CA ALA A 100 -0.93 -1.79 -3.82
C ALA A 100 -0.22 -0.60 -4.49
N LEU A 101 -0.37 0.61 -3.93
CA LEU A 101 0.26 1.82 -4.46
C LEU A 101 1.78 1.73 -4.36
N LEU A 102 2.32 1.38 -3.20
CA LEU A 102 3.77 1.26 -2.97
C LEU A 102 4.41 0.12 -3.76
N ALA A 103 3.67 -0.96 -3.99
CA ALA A 103 4.18 -2.09 -4.77
C ALA A 103 4.21 -1.78 -6.27
N TRP A 104 3.37 -0.85 -6.76
CA TRP A 104 3.20 -0.64 -8.19
C TRP A 104 4.51 -0.21 -8.87
N PRO A 105 5.21 0.87 -8.47
CA PRO A 105 6.41 1.31 -9.18
C PRO A 105 7.49 0.23 -9.23
N LEU A 106 7.65 -0.53 -8.15
CA LEU A 106 8.57 -1.67 -8.07
C LEU A 106 8.21 -2.77 -9.06
N LEU A 107 6.93 -3.19 -9.08
CA LEU A 107 6.45 -4.22 -10.00
C LEU A 107 6.55 -3.78 -11.46
N GLN A 108 6.34 -2.49 -11.72
CA GLN A 108 6.48 -1.91 -13.04
C GLN A 108 7.93 -1.97 -13.54
N LEU A 109 8.91 -1.69 -12.69
CA LEU A 109 10.33 -1.82 -13.02
C LEU A 109 10.75 -3.29 -13.19
N ALA A 110 10.22 -4.18 -12.35
CA ALA A 110 10.55 -5.61 -12.41
C ALA A 110 9.99 -6.27 -13.68
N LEU A 111 8.73 -6.00 -14.03
CA LEU A 111 8.04 -6.60 -15.17
C LEU A 111 8.30 -5.86 -16.49
N GLY A 112 8.60 -4.56 -16.44
CA GLY A 112 8.91 -3.72 -17.61
C GLY A 112 10.27 -4.03 -18.25
N SER A 113 11.20 -4.61 -17.50
CA SER A 113 12.56 -4.90 -17.95
C SER A 113 12.68 -6.07 -18.94
N ASP A 114 11.67 -6.93 -19.05
CA ASP A 114 11.75 -8.26 -19.69
C ASP A 114 11.59 -8.28 -21.23
N ARG A 115 11.99 -7.21 -21.94
CA ARG A 115 12.00 -7.17 -23.42
C ARG A 115 13.36 -6.94 -24.08
N ARG A 116 14.47 -7.12 -23.35
CA ARG A 116 15.79 -7.32 -23.99
C ARG A 116 16.02 -8.80 -24.29
N LYS A 117 15.13 -9.47 -25.03
CA LYS A 117 15.53 -10.70 -25.73
C LYS A 117 16.23 -10.26 -27.02
N PRO A 118 17.53 -10.53 -27.20
CA PRO A 118 18.13 -10.34 -28.51
C PRO A 118 17.37 -11.23 -29.49
N MET A 119 16.79 -10.64 -30.53
CA MET A 119 16.38 -11.39 -31.70
C MET A 119 17.66 -12.03 -32.24
N ILE A 120 17.82 -13.33 -32.04
CA ILE A 120 18.82 -14.10 -32.76
C ILE A 120 18.41 -13.96 -34.24
N PRO A 121 19.25 -13.35 -35.10
CA PRO A 121 18.96 -13.34 -36.53
C PRO A 121 18.96 -14.79 -36.97
N ILE A 122 17.82 -15.22 -37.53
CA ILE A 122 17.73 -16.50 -38.21
C ILE A 122 18.35 -16.22 -39.59
N GLU A 123 19.63 -16.57 -39.74
CA GLU A 123 20.29 -16.66 -41.04
C GLU A 123 19.81 -17.89 -41.81
#